data_AF-A0AAW0ESN4-F1
#
_entry.id   AF-A0AAW0ESN4-F1
#
_cell.length_a   1.000
_cell.length_b   1.000
_cell.length_c   1.000
_cell.angle_alpha   90.00
_cell.angle_beta   90.00
_cell.angle_gamma   90.00
#
_symmetry.space_group_name_H-M   'P 1'
#
loop_
_entity.id
_entity.type
_entity.pdbx_description
1 polymer ?
#
loop_
_entity_poly.entity_id
_entity_poly.type
_entity_poly.pdbx_seq_one_letter_code
_entity_poly.pdbx_strand_id
1 'polypeptide(L)'
;MYSDGERKTVSELQREAEATRKEIIEEAQRLERIKKATAKTQFSIDQLFRFFAREVETEEEKKTLVDLLVSNPPDLHVECVPVLPVVIAIANGRMTSARRIYAADNTFLDDSAFIFLVHTLRFSPQAGQIDFLDVSGTRVTERGMCFVLEMMIERNTPFTLVAKRLMIPSPEAESIRARYASLMSALREKKRCHFVQE
;
A
#
# COMPACT_ATOMS: atom_id res chain seq x y z
N MET A 1 12.45 75.28 3.44
CA MET A 1 13.18 74.26 4.23
C MET A 1 12.61 72.92 3.80
N TYR A 2 13.43 72.10 3.15
CA TYR A 2 13.00 70.86 2.49
C TYR A 2 12.50 69.83 3.51
N SER A 3 11.41 69.15 3.17
CA SER A 3 10.82 68.05 3.93
C SER A 3 11.66 66.78 3.74
N ASP A 4 12.57 66.48 4.66
CA ASP A 4 13.27 65.19 4.70
C ASP A 4 12.56 64.27 5.70
N GLY A 5 11.34 63.83 5.35
CA GLY A 5 10.63 62.77 6.07
C GLY A 5 11.10 61.35 5.71
N GLU A 6 12.04 61.23 4.76
CA GLU A 6 12.51 59.95 4.20
C GLU A 6 14.00 59.67 4.46
N ARG A 7 14.76 60.61 5.05
CA ARG A 7 16.18 60.41 5.32
C ARG A 7 16.39 59.76 6.68
N LYS A 8 16.48 58.42 6.67
CA LYS A 8 16.96 57.66 7.83
C LYS A 8 18.38 58.06 8.17
N THR A 9 18.66 58.20 9.46
CA THR A 9 20.03 58.42 9.94
C THR A 9 20.86 57.16 9.71
N VAL A 10 22.18 57.30 9.59
CA VAL A 10 23.11 56.16 9.43
C VAL A 10 22.93 55.13 10.56
N SER A 11 22.59 55.59 11.77
CA SER A 11 22.32 54.73 12.93
C SER A 11 21.02 53.91 12.78
N GLU A 12 19.96 54.48 12.21
CA GLU A 12 18.72 53.78 11.93
C GLU A 12 18.92 52.71 10.84
N LEU A 13 19.69 53.03 9.79
CA LEU A 13 20.06 52.07 8.76
C LEU A 13 20.93 50.93 9.31
N GLN A 14 21.85 51.23 10.22
CA GLN A 14 22.67 50.22 10.90
C GLN A 14 21.82 49.29 11.79
N ARG A 15 20.87 49.86 12.55
CA ARG A 15 19.98 49.07 13.41
C ARG A 15 19.04 48.18 12.60
N GLU A 16 18.50 48.67 11.50
CA GLU A 16 17.68 47.86 10.57
C GLU A 16 18.53 46.77 9.92
N ALA A 17 19.74 47.08 9.45
CA ALA A 17 20.64 46.08 8.89
C ALA A 17 21.04 45.00 9.90
N GLU A 18 21.26 45.35 11.17
CA GLU A 18 21.52 44.39 12.24
C GLU A 18 20.30 43.52 12.56
N ALA A 19 19.10 44.10 12.59
CA ALA A 19 17.85 43.37 12.79
C ALA A 19 17.62 42.36 11.64
N THR A 20 17.72 42.80 10.38
CA THR A 20 17.61 41.93 9.21
C THR A 20 18.70 40.86 9.20
N ARG A 21 19.94 41.19 9.59
CA ARG A 21 21.02 40.20 9.70
C ARG A 21 20.69 39.13 10.74
N LYS A 22 20.09 39.51 11.87
CA LYS A 22 19.67 38.57 12.90
C LYS A 22 18.55 37.67 12.39
N GLU A 23 17.55 38.21 11.70
CA GLU A 23 16.46 37.44 11.07
C GLU A 23 17.00 36.44 10.03
N ILE A 24 17.95 36.86 9.19
CA ILE A 24 18.60 35.96 8.21
C ILE A 24 19.30 34.80 8.92
N ILE A 25 19.99 35.07 10.03
CA ILE A 25 20.69 34.03 10.80
C ILE A 25 19.67 33.06 11.43
N GLU A 26 18.59 33.57 12.00
CA GLU A 26 17.53 32.74 12.60
C GLU A 26 16.85 31.85 11.55
N GLU A 27 16.54 32.39 10.37
CA GLU A 27 15.88 31.62 9.32
C GLU A 27 16.84 30.62 8.65
N ALA A 28 18.13 30.95 8.53
CA ALA A 28 19.14 29.99 8.11
C ALA A 28 19.26 28.81 9.09
N GLN A 29 19.23 29.07 10.40
CA GLN A 29 19.21 28.02 11.42
C GLN A 29 17.92 27.18 11.35
N ARG A 30 16.78 27.81 11.09
CA ARG A 30 15.50 27.10 10.92
C ARG A 30 15.52 26.19 9.71
N LEU A 31 16.00 26.69 8.56
CA LEU A 31 16.18 25.89 7.34
C LEU A 31 17.10 24.70 7.58
N GLU A 32 18.20 24.89 8.31
CA GLU A 32 19.13 23.80 8.65
C GLU A 32 18.45 22.72 9.52
N ARG A 33 17.63 23.13 10.50
CA ARG A 33 16.84 22.18 11.30
C ARG A 33 15.84 21.40 10.45
N ILE A 34 15.16 22.07 9.52
CA ILE A 34 14.22 21.43 8.59
C ILE A 34 14.96 20.43 7.70
N LYS A 35 16.09 20.81 7.11
CA LYS A 35 16.92 19.91 6.28
C LYS A 35 17.32 18.65 7.04
N LYS A 36 17.78 18.78 8.29
CA LYS A 36 18.14 17.63 9.14
C LYS A 36 16.92 16.74 9.44
N ALA A 37 15.78 17.33 9.74
CA ALA A 37 14.54 16.59 9.97
C ALA A 37 14.09 15.84 8.71
N THR A 38 14.11 16.48 7.55
CA THR A 38 13.77 15.86 6.26
C THR A 38 14.72 14.70 5.92
N ALA A 39 16.03 14.88 6.12
CA ALA A 39 17.02 13.81 5.90
C ALA A 39 16.78 12.61 6.82
N LYS A 40 16.43 12.85 8.10
CA LYS A 40 16.08 11.79 9.04
C LYS A 40 14.80 11.06 8.62
N THR A 41 13.78 11.79 8.19
CA THR A 41 12.53 11.20 7.69
C THR A 41 12.79 10.35 6.45
N GLN A 42 13.56 10.86 5.48
CA GLN A 42 13.92 10.11 4.27
C GLN A 42 14.66 8.83 4.63
N PHE A 43 15.64 8.91 5.54
CA PHE A 43 16.33 7.72 6.03
C PHE A 43 15.38 6.69 6.63
N SER A 44 14.41 7.12 7.44
CA SER A 44 13.39 6.22 8.01
C SER A 44 12.50 5.60 6.94
N ILE A 45 12.09 6.37 5.93
CA ILE A 45 11.32 5.88 4.77
C ILE A 45 12.13 4.82 4.02
N ASP A 46 13.40 5.08 3.74
CA ASP A 46 14.27 4.13 3.05
C ASP A 46 14.44 2.82 3.84
N GLN A 47 14.51 2.89 5.18
CA GLN A 47 14.53 1.69 6.03
C GLN A 47 13.21 0.91 5.94
N LEU A 48 12.06 1.59 5.90
CA LEU A 48 10.75 0.93 5.75
C LEU A 48 10.67 0.19 4.41
N PHE A 49 11.13 0.79 3.32
CA PHE A 49 11.22 0.12 2.03
C PHE A 49 12.10 -1.13 2.11
N ARG A 50 13.27 -1.06 2.77
CA ARG A 50 14.15 -2.23 2.92
C ARG A 50 13.50 -3.39 3.66
N PHE A 51 12.59 -3.13 4.61
CA PHE A 51 11.94 -4.19 5.38
C PHE A 51 10.67 -4.73 4.74
N PHE A 52 9.84 -3.86 4.14
CA PHE A 52 8.49 -4.21 3.72
C PHE A 52 8.30 -4.28 2.20
N ALA A 53 9.24 -3.74 1.43
CA ALA A 53 9.18 -3.61 -0.02
C ALA A 53 10.59 -3.74 -0.61
N ARG A 54 11.31 -4.79 -0.20
CA ARG A 54 12.71 -5.03 -0.62
C ARG A 54 12.83 -5.16 -2.14
N GLU A 55 11.76 -5.58 -2.78
CA GLU A 55 11.64 -5.82 -4.21
C GLU A 55 11.53 -4.53 -5.03
N VAL A 56 11.34 -3.38 -4.37
CA VAL A 56 11.32 -2.06 -5.01
C VAL A 56 12.75 -1.53 -5.07
N GLU A 57 13.31 -1.52 -6.28
CA GLU A 57 14.71 -1.15 -6.51
C GLU A 57 14.86 0.27 -7.04
N THR A 58 13.86 0.76 -7.78
CA THR A 58 13.90 2.08 -8.43
C THR A 58 13.13 3.15 -7.63
N GLU A 59 13.52 4.42 -7.78
CA GLU A 59 12.81 5.53 -7.14
C GLU A 59 11.39 5.72 -7.71
N GLU A 60 11.20 5.39 -8.98
CA GLU A 60 9.89 5.40 -9.65
C GLU A 60 8.93 4.37 -9.04
N GLU A 61 9.40 3.16 -8.74
CA GLU A 61 8.60 2.13 -8.07
C GLU A 61 8.28 2.53 -6.62
N LYS A 62 9.24 3.13 -5.89
CA LYS A 62 9.00 3.67 -4.53
C LYS A 62 7.93 4.73 -4.56
N LYS A 63 8.04 5.67 -5.50
CA LYS A 63 7.08 6.74 -5.68
C LYS A 63 5.69 6.17 -6.00
N THR A 64 5.60 5.21 -6.92
CA THR A 64 4.34 4.55 -7.29
C THR A 64 3.68 3.90 -6.08
N LEU A 65 4.46 3.18 -5.25
CA LEU A 65 3.96 2.57 -4.04
C LEU A 65 3.48 3.63 -3.02
N VAL A 66 4.23 4.71 -2.81
CA VAL A 66 3.83 5.80 -1.90
C VAL A 66 2.58 6.50 -2.39
N ASP A 67 2.50 6.80 -3.68
CA ASP A 67 1.33 7.45 -4.29
C ASP A 67 0.08 6.57 -4.11
N LEU A 68 0.20 5.25 -4.28
CA LEU A 68 -0.88 4.31 -3.99
C LEU A 68 -1.28 4.30 -2.51
N LEU A 69 -0.31 4.26 -1.60
CA LEU A 69 -0.54 4.22 -0.15
C LEU A 69 -1.21 5.50 0.38
N VAL A 70 -1.00 6.65 -0.28
CA VAL A 70 -1.53 7.96 0.13
C VAL A 70 -2.85 8.31 -0.57
N SER A 71 -3.08 7.82 -1.80
CA SER A 71 -4.26 8.20 -2.61
C SER A 71 -5.60 7.61 -2.15
N ASN A 72 -5.59 6.53 -1.37
CA ASN A 72 -6.80 5.83 -0.87
C ASN A 72 -7.90 5.66 -1.95
N PRO A 73 -7.59 5.05 -3.11
CA PRO A 73 -8.55 4.88 -4.18
C PRO A 73 -9.54 3.75 -3.88
N PRO A 74 -10.74 3.75 -4.49
CA PRO A 74 -11.67 2.62 -4.40
C PRO A 74 -11.15 1.38 -5.15
N ASP A 75 -10.34 1.60 -6.19
CA ASP A 75 -9.77 0.55 -7.02
C ASP A 75 -8.26 0.51 -6.77
N LEU A 76 -7.81 -0.54 -6.09
CA LEU A 76 -6.41 -0.76 -5.77
C LEU A 76 -5.76 -1.55 -6.90
N HIS A 77 -5.08 -0.82 -7.77
CA HIS A 77 -4.20 -1.36 -8.80
C HIS A 77 -2.83 -1.65 -8.18
N VAL A 78 -2.59 -2.94 -7.88
CA VAL A 78 -1.35 -3.39 -7.25
C VAL A 78 -0.47 -4.20 -8.21
N GLU A 79 -0.81 -4.29 -9.49
CA GLU A 79 -0.16 -5.15 -10.50
C GLU A 79 1.37 -5.00 -10.54
N CYS A 80 1.89 -3.79 -10.31
CA CYS A 80 3.32 -3.48 -10.40
C CYS A 80 3.98 -3.06 -9.07
N VAL A 81 3.35 -3.32 -7.92
CA VAL A 81 3.92 -2.96 -6.60
C VAL A 81 3.93 -4.14 -5.63
N PRO A 82 4.82 -4.16 -4.62
CA PRO A 82 4.77 -5.18 -3.58
C PRO A 82 3.42 -5.14 -2.85
N VAL A 83 2.82 -6.31 -2.68
CA VAL A 83 1.48 -6.43 -2.10
C VAL A 83 1.50 -6.26 -0.58
N LEU A 84 2.56 -6.70 0.10
CA LEU A 84 2.61 -6.71 1.57
C LEU A 84 2.39 -5.32 2.22
N PRO A 85 3.04 -4.22 1.77
CA PRO A 85 2.76 -2.88 2.29
C PRO A 85 1.31 -2.44 2.10
N VAL A 86 0.68 -2.82 0.97
CA VAL A 86 -0.72 -2.53 0.68
C VAL A 86 -1.63 -3.27 1.65
N VAL A 87 -1.39 -4.56 1.90
CA VAL A 87 -2.15 -5.34 2.89
C VAL A 87 -2.02 -4.74 4.29
N ILE A 88 -0.81 -4.33 4.69
CA ILE A 88 -0.58 -3.66 5.98
C ILE A 88 -1.39 -2.36 6.06
N ALA A 89 -1.42 -1.57 4.99
CA ALA A 89 -2.19 -0.33 4.94
C ALA A 89 -3.70 -0.58 5.07
N ILE A 90 -4.24 -1.62 4.40
CA ILE A 90 -5.64 -2.05 4.54
C ILE A 90 -5.91 -2.48 5.99
N ALA A 91 -5.06 -3.35 6.56
CA ALA A 91 -5.21 -3.86 7.92
C ALA A 91 -5.25 -2.74 8.97
N ASN A 92 -4.49 -1.66 8.74
CA ASN A 92 -4.43 -0.49 9.62
C ASN A 92 -5.50 0.59 9.31
N GLY A 93 -6.46 0.32 8.43
CA GLY A 93 -7.53 1.27 8.11
C GLY A 93 -7.04 2.52 7.39
N ARG A 94 -5.95 2.44 6.62
CA ARG A 94 -5.47 3.55 5.77
C ARG A 94 -6.12 3.54 4.39
N MET A 95 -6.69 2.41 3.99
CA MET A 95 -7.36 2.22 2.69
C MET A 95 -8.87 2.05 2.85
N THR A 96 -9.53 2.99 3.55
CA THR A 96 -10.96 2.92 3.88
C THR A 96 -11.89 3.17 2.69
N SER A 97 -11.38 3.52 1.52
CA SER A 97 -12.20 3.62 0.29
C SER A 97 -12.13 2.35 -0.55
N ALA A 98 -11.12 1.49 -0.33
CA ALA A 98 -10.82 0.37 -1.20
C ALA A 98 -11.97 -0.65 -1.24
N ARG A 99 -12.40 -1.01 -2.45
CA ARG A 99 -13.46 -1.99 -2.73
C ARG A 99 -12.97 -3.13 -3.62
N ARG A 100 -12.06 -2.82 -4.54
CA ARG A 100 -11.60 -3.77 -5.56
C ARG A 100 -10.08 -3.81 -5.58
N ILE A 101 -9.50 -5.01 -5.61
CA ILE A 101 -8.05 -5.21 -5.71
C ILE A 101 -7.74 -5.90 -7.03
N TYR A 102 -6.88 -5.27 -7.82
CA TYR A 102 -6.37 -5.78 -9.09
C TYR A 102 -4.89 -6.12 -8.92
N ALA A 103 -4.58 -7.41 -8.79
CA ALA A 103 -3.23 -7.94 -8.65
C ALA A 103 -2.86 -8.88 -9.81
N ALA A 104 -3.53 -8.72 -10.96
CA ALA A 104 -3.26 -9.52 -12.14
C ALA A 104 -1.80 -9.38 -12.57
N ASP A 105 -1.18 -10.51 -12.90
CA ASP A 105 0.23 -10.65 -13.31
C ASP A 105 1.25 -10.07 -12.32
N ASN A 106 0.84 -9.82 -11.06
CA ASN A 106 1.74 -9.34 -10.03
C ASN A 106 2.77 -10.41 -9.67
N THR A 107 4.04 -10.10 -9.92
CA THR A 107 5.18 -11.01 -9.69
C THR A 107 5.55 -11.15 -8.22
N PHE A 108 5.14 -10.22 -7.37
CA PHE A 108 5.41 -10.22 -5.92
C PHE A 108 4.35 -10.97 -5.11
N LEU A 109 3.21 -11.31 -5.71
CA LEU A 109 2.13 -12.03 -5.05
C LEU A 109 2.36 -13.54 -5.11
N ASP A 110 2.81 -14.10 -4.00
CA ASP A 110 2.94 -15.54 -3.75
C ASP A 110 1.95 -16.02 -2.67
N ASP A 111 1.97 -17.30 -2.34
CA ASP A 111 1.10 -17.87 -1.29
C ASP A 111 1.24 -17.16 0.06
N SER A 112 2.44 -16.74 0.47
CA SER A 112 2.65 -16.15 1.78
C SER A 112 2.00 -14.77 1.86
N ALA A 113 2.26 -13.93 0.86
CA ALA A 113 1.64 -12.61 0.76
C ALA A 113 0.11 -12.73 0.55
N PHE A 114 -0.33 -13.69 -0.24
CA PHE A 114 -1.75 -13.92 -0.51
C PHE A 114 -2.50 -14.42 0.72
N ILE A 115 -1.96 -15.37 1.49
CA ILE A 115 -2.56 -15.85 2.75
C ILE A 115 -2.69 -14.70 3.74
N PHE A 116 -1.69 -13.82 3.83
CA PHE A 116 -1.77 -12.64 4.70
C PHE A 116 -2.85 -11.65 4.24
N LEU A 117 -2.98 -11.42 2.93
CA LEU A 117 -4.08 -10.66 2.34
C LEU A 117 -5.43 -11.28 2.71
N VAL A 118 -5.61 -12.59 2.50
CA VAL A 118 -6.85 -13.30 2.80
C VAL A 118 -7.20 -13.19 4.28
N HIS A 119 -6.25 -13.35 5.20
CA HIS A 119 -6.48 -13.16 6.63
C HIS A 119 -6.93 -11.72 6.94
N THR A 120 -6.33 -10.74 6.29
CA THR A 120 -6.76 -9.34 6.40
C THR A 120 -8.19 -9.15 5.90
N LEU A 121 -8.53 -9.69 4.73
CA LEU A 121 -9.88 -9.62 4.17
C LEU A 121 -10.93 -10.36 5.02
N ARG A 122 -10.53 -11.46 5.67
CA ARG A 122 -11.40 -12.32 6.47
C ARG A 122 -11.68 -11.74 7.86
N PHE A 123 -10.67 -11.16 8.50
CA PHE A 123 -10.74 -10.79 9.92
C PHE A 123 -10.64 -9.30 10.20
N SER A 124 -10.14 -8.48 9.28
CA SER A 124 -10.08 -7.03 9.50
C SER A 124 -11.43 -6.39 9.19
N PRO A 125 -12.06 -5.67 10.15
CA PRO A 125 -13.27 -4.90 9.88
C PRO A 125 -13.07 -3.85 8.78
N GLN A 126 -11.84 -3.34 8.65
CA GLN A 126 -11.47 -2.31 7.68
C GLN A 126 -11.52 -2.84 6.23
N ALA A 127 -11.40 -4.14 6.04
CA ALA A 127 -11.45 -4.80 4.74
C ALA A 127 -12.86 -5.28 4.35
N GLY A 128 -13.86 -5.12 5.22
CA GLY A 128 -15.18 -5.72 5.04
C GLY A 128 -15.95 -5.26 3.79
N GLN A 129 -15.60 -4.10 3.25
CA GLN A 129 -16.19 -3.54 2.04
C GLN A 129 -15.52 -4.00 0.73
N ILE A 130 -14.36 -4.68 0.82
CA ILE A 130 -13.65 -5.20 -0.36
C ILE A 130 -14.43 -6.41 -0.86
N ASP A 131 -15.00 -6.30 -2.05
CA ASP A 131 -15.89 -7.28 -2.65
C ASP A 131 -15.33 -7.88 -3.95
N PHE A 132 -14.14 -7.48 -4.37
CA PHE A 132 -13.49 -7.98 -5.58
C PHE A 132 -11.98 -8.15 -5.38
N LEU A 133 -11.45 -9.27 -5.86
CA LEU A 133 -10.03 -9.58 -5.89
C LEU A 133 -9.67 -10.31 -7.19
N ASP A 134 -8.75 -9.76 -7.97
CA ASP A 134 -8.15 -10.42 -9.13
C ASP A 134 -6.69 -10.79 -8.85
N VAL A 135 -6.38 -12.08 -8.91
CA VAL A 135 -5.02 -12.63 -8.73
C VAL A 135 -4.57 -13.44 -9.94
N SER A 136 -5.15 -13.16 -11.10
CA SER A 136 -4.85 -13.87 -12.34
C SER A 136 -3.38 -13.80 -12.71
N GLY A 137 -2.76 -14.91 -13.13
CA GLY A 137 -1.37 -14.96 -13.56
C GLY A 137 -0.31 -14.71 -12.48
N THR A 138 -0.71 -14.70 -11.21
CA THR A 138 0.22 -14.56 -10.07
C THR A 138 0.87 -15.91 -9.72
N ARG A 139 1.78 -15.90 -8.75
CA ARG A 139 2.46 -17.12 -8.25
C ARG A 139 1.66 -17.84 -7.14
N VAL A 140 0.40 -17.45 -6.93
CA VAL A 140 -0.50 -18.09 -5.97
C VAL A 140 -0.86 -19.50 -6.44
N THR A 141 -0.80 -20.45 -5.52
CA THR A 141 -0.99 -21.88 -5.76
C THR A 141 -2.33 -22.37 -5.17
N GLU A 142 -2.68 -23.64 -5.37
CA GLU A 142 -3.85 -24.25 -4.74
C GLU A 142 -3.82 -24.15 -3.22
N ARG A 143 -2.63 -24.19 -2.61
CA ARG A 143 -2.46 -24.01 -1.16
C ARG A 143 -2.95 -22.62 -0.73
N GLY A 144 -2.47 -21.55 -1.37
CA GLY A 144 -2.94 -20.20 -1.10
C GLY A 144 -4.43 -20.05 -1.36
N MET A 145 -4.91 -20.64 -2.45
CA MET A 145 -6.32 -20.60 -2.84
C MET A 145 -7.26 -21.27 -1.83
N CYS A 146 -6.83 -22.34 -1.15
CA CYS A 146 -7.64 -22.95 -0.08
C CYS A 146 -8.07 -21.91 0.98
N PHE A 147 -7.21 -20.96 1.35
CA PHE A 147 -7.52 -19.96 2.36
C PHE A 147 -8.58 -18.97 1.88
N VAL A 148 -8.51 -18.51 0.63
CA VAL A 148 -9.50 -17.57 0.09
C VAL A 148 -10.85 -18.26 -0.10
N LEU A 149 -10.85 -19.53 -0.52
CA LEU A 149 -12.08 -20.31 -0.65
C LEU A 149 -12.77 -20.51 0.71
N GLU A 150 -12.01 -20.82 1.76
CA GLU A 150 -12.54 -20.90 3.13
C GLU A 150 -13.16 -19.57 3.58
N MET A 151 -12.47 -18.46 3.35
CA MET A 151 -13.02 -17.13 3.61
C MET A 151 -14.33 -16.92 2.84
N MET A 152 -14.37 -17.23 1.54
CA MET A 152 -15.58 -17.06 0.71
C MET A 152 -16.75 -17.92 1.19
N ILE A 153 -16.49 -19.15 1.64
CA ILE A 153 -17.51 -20.04 2.21
C ILE A 153 -18.05 -19.48 3.53
N GLU A 154 -17.22 -18.88 4.37
CA GLU A 154 -17.65 -18.28 5.64
C GLU A 154 -18.37 -16.94 5.44
N ARG A 155 -18.05 -16.23 4.36
CA ARG A 155 -18.54 -14.89 4.09
C ARG A 155 -20.04 -14.90 3.78
N ASN A 156 -20.73 -13.91 4.35
CA ASN A 156 -22.16 -13.67 4.13
C ASN A 156 -22.42 -12.47 3.21
N THR A 157 -21.39 -11.71 2.84
CA THR A 157 -21.47 -10.58 1.91
C THR A 157 -21.02 -10.99 0.51
N PRO A 158 -21.42 -10.25 -0.54
CA PRO A 158 -20.93 -10.51 -1.89
C PRO A 158 -19.40 -10.44 -1.98
N PHE A 159 -18.80 -11.36 -2.74
CA PHE A 159 -17.38 -11.34 -3.04
C PHE A 159 -17.10 -12.03 -4.37
N THR A 160 -16.26 -11.42 -5.20
CA THR A 160 -15.84 -11.95 -6.49
C THR A 160 -14.34 -12.17 -6.48
N LEU A 161 -13.93 -13.41 -6.76
CA LEU A 161 -12.54 -13.79 -6.94
C LEU A 161 -12.30 -14.13 -8.41
N VAL A 162 -11.33 -13.49 -9.03
CA VAL A 162 -10.85 -13.82 -10.37
C VAL A 162 -9.46 -14.43 -10.24
N ALA A 163 -9.29 -15.65 -10.71
CA ALA A 163 -8.00 -16.35 -10.66
C ALA A 163 -7.79 -17.15 -11.94
N LYS A 164 -7.43 -16.43 -13.01
CA LYS A 164 -7.08 -17.01 -14.31
C LYS A 164 -5.61 -17.38 -14.36
N ARG A 165 -5.23 -18.37 -15.17
CA ARG A 165 -3.81 -18.77 -15.36
C ARG A 165 -3.04 -18.98 -14.05
N LEU A 166 -3.68 -19.58 -13.04
CA LEU A 166 -2.99 -19.91 -11.80
C LEU A 166 -1.82 -20.86 -12.08
N MET A 167 -0.68 -20.60 -11.46
CA MET A 167 0.42 -21.55 -11.47
C MET A 167 -0.03 -22.77 -10.64
N ILE A 168 -0.15 -23.92 -11.28
CA ILE A 168 -0.34 -25.20 -10.59
C ILE A 168 1.07 -25.75 -10.31
N PRO A 169 1.65 -25.56 -9.11
CA PRO A 169 2.89 -26.25 -8.80
C PRO A 169 2.67 -27.76 -8.70
N SER A 170 3.69 -28.46 -9.19
CA SER A 170 3.95 -29.90 -9.07
C SER A 170 3.95 -30.40 -7.60
N PRO A 171 4.02 -31.73 -7.39
CA PRO A 171 2.99 -32.52 -6.74
C PRO A 171 2.80 -32.13 -5.26
N GLU A 172 1.97 -31.12 -4.99
CA GLU A 172 1.50 -30.92 -3.63
C GLU A 172 0.71 -32.16 -3.17
N ALA A 173 0.88 -32.48 -1.89
CA ALA A 173 0.31 -33.66 -1.24
C ALA A 173 -1.16 -33.78 -1.65
N GLU A 174 -1.58 -34.99 -2.04
CA GLU A 174 -2.93 -35.29 -2.50
C GLU A 174 -4.03 -34.74 -1.57
N SER A 175 -3.69 -34.51 -0.29
CA SER A 175 -4.50 -33.79 0.70
C SER A 175 -4.84 -32.34 0.33
N ILE A 176 -3.92 -31.54 -0.21
CA ILE A 176 -4.17 -30.14 -0.61
C ILE A 176 -5.11 -30.11 -1.81
N ARG A 177 -4.87 -30.96 -2.81
CA ARG A 177 -5.76 -31.12 -3.98
C ARG A 177 -7.16 -31.56 -3.57
N ALA A 178 -7.26 -32.55 -2.68
CA ALA A 178 -8.54 -33.00 -2.16
C ALA A 178 -9.27 -31.90 -1.37
N ARG A 179 -8.55 -31.12 -0.55
CA ARG A 179 -9.10 -29.96 0.17
C ARG A 179 -9.58 -28.89 -0.79
N TYR A 180 -8.77 -28.52 -1.79
CA TYR A 180 -9.13 -27.55 -2.81
C TYR A 180 -10.40 -27.96 -3.55
N ALA A 181 -10.47 -29.21 -4.03
CA ALA A 181 -11.65 -29.75 -4.72
C ALA A 181 -12.90 -29.74 -3.84
N SER A 182 -12.77 -30.10 -2.55
CA SER A 182 -13.85 -30.06 -1.58
C SER A 182 -14.38 -28.64 -1.35
N LEU A 183 -13.47 -27.68 -1.14
CA LEU A 183 -13.81 -26.26 -0.96
C LEU A 183 -14.47 -25.67 -2.21
N MET A 184 -13.97 -26.03 -3.39
CA MET A 184 -14.57 -25.65 -4.67
C MET A 184 -15.99 -26.16 -4.81
N SER A 185 -16.25 -27.41 -4.41
CA SER A 185 -17.60 -27.98 -4.40
C SER A 185 -18.51 -27.21 -3.43
N ALA A 186 -18.04 -26.93 -2.21
CA ALA A 186 -18.81 -26.17 -1.21
C ALA A 186 -19.10 -24.73 -1.67
N LEU A 187 -18.17 -24.09 -2.40
CA LEU A 187 -18.36 -22.75 -2.91
C LEU A 187 -19.45 -22.68 -4.00
N ARG A 188 -19.62 -23.73 -4.82
CA ARG A 188 -20.67 -23.75 -5.87
C ARG A 188 -22.08 -23.58 -5.30
N GLU A 189 -22.29 -23.96 -4.04
CA GLU A 189 -23.59 -23.81 -3.37
C GLU A 189 -23.82 -22.37 -2.85
N LYS A 190 -22.78 -21.53 -2.81
CA LYS A 190 -22.86 -20.15 -2.31
C LYS A 190 -23.31 -19.19 -3.40
N LYS A 191 -24.53 -18.66 -3.26
CA LYS A 191 -25.11 -17.66 -4.18
C LYS A 191 -24.46 -16.27 -4.15
N ARG A 192 -23.76 -15.92 -3.07
CA ARG A 192 -23.22 -14.55 -2.86
C ARG A 192 -21.76 -14.42 -3.29
N CYS A 193 -21.04 -15.53 -3.42
CA CYS A 193 -19.64 -15.51 -3.82
C CYS A 193 -19.49 -16.04 -5.24
N HIS A 194 -18.68 -15.37 -6.05
CA HIS A 194 -18.42 -15.75 -7.43
C HIS A 194 -16.94 -16.04 -7.59
N PHE A 195 -16.62 -17.18 -8.18
CA PHE A 195 -15.25 -17.55 -8.50
C PHE A 195 -15.14 -17.74 -10.01
N VAL A 196 -14.25 -16.95 -10.63
CA VAL A 196 -13.99 -16.96 -12.07
C VAL A 196 -12.61 -17.58 -12.30
N GLN A 197 -12.59 -18.75 -12.93
CA GLN A 197 -11.39 -19.52 -13.23
C GLN A 197 -11.44 -19.91 -14.73
N GLU A 198 -10.56 -19.33 -15.55
CA GLU A 198 -10.31 -19.69 -16.96
C GLU A 198 -8.83 -19.52 -17.30
#